data_AF-A0A955EDE4-F1
#
_entry.id   AF-A0A955EDE4-F1
#
_cell.length_a   1.000
_cell.length_b   1.000
_cell.length_c   1.000
_cell.angle_alpha   90.00
_cell.angle_beta   90.00
_cell.angle_gamma   90.00
#
_symmetry.space_group_name_H-M   'P 1'
#
loop_
_entity.id
_entity.type
_entity.pdbx_description
1 polymer ?
#
loop_
_entity_poly.entity_id
_entity_poly.type
_entity_poly.pdbx_seq_one_letter_code
_entity_poly.pdbx_strand_id
1 'polypeptide(L)'
;MRTKYLHQSFALLVVCLIALTLIVIHWKPVHAAPATFTVTNTDASGLGSLAQAISDANSNANPSEQDTIEFDISATGNVEIRPSAQLTISEPVIIDGYTQSDATANSQDWPQPFDGILRVGVNLSDVDPISVESNDVTLQGLVIYDDEGDDVSTTAPGNVVADGIDNLRLYGNYFDTLHNGLSNAKSITSRKSVILTDTTNVTI
;
A
#
# COMPACT_ATOMS: atom_id res chain seq x y z
N MET A 1 -54.35 -14.01 44.60
CA MET A 1 -53.10 -13.25 44.86
C MET A 1 -51.91 -13.72 44.02
N ARG A 2 -51.69 -15.03 43.75
CA ARG A 2 -50.53 -15.56 43.02
C ARG A 2 -50.37 -15.12 41.55
N THR A 3 -51.46 -14.84 40.82
CA THR A 3 -51.39 -14.47 39.39
C THR A 3 -50.84 -13.07 39.14
N LYS A 4 -51.03 -12.11 40.08
CA LYS A 4 -50.52 -10.74 39.93
C LYS A 4 -48.99 -10.68 39.96
N TYR A 5 -48.36 -11.47 40.83
CA TYR A 5 -46.90 -11.55 40.93
C TYR A 5 -46.27 -12.22 39.70
N LEU A 6 -46.94 -13.20 39.08
CA LEU A 6 -46.43 -13.89 37.89
C LEU A 6 -46.36 -12.97 36.65
N HIS A 7 -47.36 -12.11 36.45
CA HIS A 7 -47.37 -11.14 35.35
C HIS A 7 -46.32 -10.02 35.57
N GLN A 8 -46.13 -9.60 36.82
CA GLN A 8 -45.15 -8.57 37.16
C GLN A 8 -43.71 -9.06 37.00
N SER A 9 -43.41 -10.31 37.39
CA SER A 9 -42.09 -10.93 37.19
C SER A 9 -41.80 -11.22 35.71
N PHE A 10 -42.81 -11.65 34.93
CA PHE A 10 -42.65 -11.87 33.49
C PHE A 10 -42.40 -10.55 32.74
N ALA A 11 -43.12 -9.48 33.10
CA ALA A 11 -42.89 -8.14 32.55
C ALA A 11 -41.49 -7.61 32.90
N LEU A 12 -41.01 -7.83 34.14
CA LEU A 12 -39.66 -7.39 34.56
C LEU A 12 -38.55 -8.11 33.78
N LEU A 13 -38.74 -9.41 33.50
CA LEU A 13 -37.76 -10.24 32.80
C LEU A 13 -37.70 -9.90 31.30
N VAL A 14 -38.84 -9.61 30.68
CA VAL A 14 -38.92 -9.12 29.29
C VAL A 14 -38.27 -7.73 29.16
N VAL A 15 -38.50 -6.83 30.12
CA VAL A 15 -37.84 -5.50 30.15
C VAL A 15 -36.33 -5.63 30.35
N CYS A 16 -35.86 -6.56 31.21
CA CYS A 16 -34.42 -6.81 31.37
C CYS A 16 -33.78 -7.41 30.12
N LEU A 17 -34.45 -8.31 29.40
CA LEU A 17 -33.97 -8.88 28.13
C LEU A 17 -33.89 -7.83 27.03
N ILE A 18 -34.87 -6.92 26.94
CA ILE A 18 -34.84 -5.78 26.01
C ILE A 18 -33.74 -4.79 26.41
N ALA A 19 -33.56 -4.49 27.70
CA ALA A 19 -32.47 -3.63 28.16
C ALA A 19 -31.09 -4.28 27.91
N LEU A 20 -30.97 -5.60 28.04
CA LEU A 20 -29.74 -6.33 27.73
C LEU A 20 -29.43 -6.27 26.23
N THR A 21 -30.42 -6.49 25.34
CA THR A 21 -30.22 -6.39 23.89
C THR A 21 -29.96 -4.95 23.42
N LEU A 22 -30.46 -3.94 24.15
CA LEU A 22 -30.13 -2.53 23.93
C LEU A 22 -28.72 -2.15 24.45
N ILE A 23 -28.11 -2.93 25.34
CA ILE A 23 -26.69 -2.76 25.77
C ILE A 23 -25.72 -3.43 24.79
N VAL A 24 -26.19 -4.34 23.92
CA VAL A 24 -25.42 -4.90 22.78
C VAL A 24 -25.44 -3.94 21.57
N ILE A 25 -25.94 -2.71 21.72
CA ILE A 25 -25.99 -1.73 20.62
C ILE A 25 -24.59 -1.20 20.30
N HIS A 26 -24.03 -1.80 19.26
CA HIS A 26 -23.15 -1.25 18.23
C HIS A 26 -21.91 -0.49 18.71
N TRP A 27 -20.87 -1.26 19.02
CA TRP A 27 -19.50 -0.78 18.86
C TRP A 27 -19.29 -0.59 17.37
N LYS A 28 -19.58 0.61 16.86
CA LYS A 28 -19.05 1.01 15.56
C LYS A 28 -17.57 1.25 15.80
N PRO A 29 -16.66 0.45 15.21
CA PRO A 29 -15.25 0.79 15.26
C PRO A 29 -15.11 2.23 14.75
N VAL A 30 -14.52 3.10 15.56
CA VAL A 30 -14.15 4.45 15.10
C VAL A 30 -12.91 4.24 14.25
N HIS A 31 -13.06 4.43 12.95
CA HIS A 31 -11.93 4.44 12.03
C HIS A 31 -11.26 5.82 12.12
N ALA A 32 -9.94 5.86 12.00
CA ALA A 32 -9.27 7.14 11.81
C ALA A 32 -9.69 7.75 10.45
N ALA A 33 -9.53 9.07 10.33
CA ALA A 33 -9.62 9.72 9.04
C ALA A 33 -8.38 9.39 8.19
N PRO A 34 -8.40 9.61 6.87
CA PRO A 34 -7.24 9.39 6.02
C PRO A 34 -6.14 10.37 6.42
N ALA A 35 -4.92 9.86 6.46
CA ALA A 35 -3.74 10.62 6.82
C ALA A 35 -2.73 10.65 5.66
N THR A 36 -1.86 11.66 5.71
CA THR A 36 -0.71 11.76 4.83
C THR A 36 0.55 11.45 5.62
N PHE A 37 1.35 10.51 5.14
CA PHE A 37 2.65 10.16 5.72
C PHE A 37 3.76 10.53 4.74
N THR A 38 4.68 11.40 5.16
CA THR A 38 5.72 11.94 4.28
C THR A 38 7.04 11.22 4.46
N VAL A 39 7.58 10.70 3.36
CA VAL A 39 8.95 10.19 3.24
C VAL A 39 9.89 11.37 3.01
N THR A 40 10.90 11.53 3.87
CA THR A 40 11.80 12.70 3.87
C THR A 40 13.28 12.34 3.72
N ASN A 41 13.61 11.05 3.78
CA ASN A 41 14.96 10.55 3.55
C ASN A 41 14.95 9.21 2.80
N THR A 42 16.13 8.76 2.40
CA THR A 42 16.36 7.48 1.69
C THR A 42 16.84 6.38 2.62
N ASP A 43 16.74 6.56 3.93
CA ASP A 43 17.23 5.55 4.88
C ASP A 43 16.42 4.27 4.75
N ALA A 44 17.07 3.13 4.96
CA ALA A 44 16.47 1.81 4.78
C ALA A 44 15.31 1.52 5.75
N SER A 45 15.28 2.23 6.89
CA SER A 45 14.23 2.17 7.92
C SER A 45 14.35 3.37 8.86
N GLY A 46 13.40 3.52 9.79
CA GLY A 46 13.39 4.57 10.80
C GLY A 46 12.66 5.84 10.37
N LEU A 47 12.70 6.87 11.23
CA LEU A 47 11.91 8.10 11.06
C LEU A 47 12.17 8.74 9.69
N GLY A 48 11.09 9.03 8.97
CA GLY A 48 11.13 9.67 7.65
C GLY A 48 11.44 8.74 6.47
N SER A 49 11.66 7.43 6.71
CA SER A 49 11.84 6.43 5.65
C SER A 49 10.52 5.96 5.04
N LEU A 50 10.57 5.37 3.84
CA LEU A 50 9.43 4.70 3.22
C LEU A 50 8.89 3.55 4.07
N ALA A 51 9.77 2.77 4.70
CA ALA A 51 9.37 1.68 5.58
C ALA A 51 8.55 2.18 6.78
N GLN A 52 8.94 3.31 7.36
CA GLN A 52 8.17 3.93 8.45
C GLN A 52 6.83 4.46 7.95
N ALA A 53 6.78 5.16 6.80
CA ALA A 53 5.54 5.70 6.26
C ALA A 53 4.51 4.59 5.96
N ILE A 54 4.96 3.45 5.41
CA ILE A 54 4.10 2.27 5.21
C ILE A 54 3.62 1.69 6.54
N SER A 55 4.51 1.57 7.53
CA SER A 55 4.13 1.09 8.87
C SER A 55 3.10 2.00 9.53
N ASP A 56 3.22 3.32 9.36
CA ASP A 56 2.31 4.31 9.92
C ASP A 56 0.93 4.23 9.23
N ALA A 57 0.89 4.13 7.90
CA ALA A 57 -0.34 3.91 7.13
C ALA A 57 -1.06 2.61 7.54
N ASN A 58 -0.32 1.50 7.61
CA ASN A 58 -0.87 0.22 8.07
C ASN A 58 -1.43 0.28 9.51
N SER A 59 -0.94 1.22 10.33
CA SER A 59 -1.34 1.37 11.73
C SER A 59 -2.38 2.47 11.94
N ASN A 60 -2.80 3.20 10.90
CA ASN A 60 -3.72 4.33 11.03
C ASN A 60 -5.15 3.89 11.43
N ALA A 61 -5.49 2.61 11.20
CA ALA A 61 -6.78 2.01 11.57
C ALA A 61 -7.99 2.63 10.84
N ASN A 62 -7.87 2.79 9.53
CA ASN A 62 -8.89 3.30 8.63
C ASN A 62 -9.17 2.37 7.42
N PRO A 63 -9.51 1.09 7.63
CA PRO A 63 -9.54 0.05 6.57
C PRO A 63 -10.57 0.24 5.46
N SER A 64 -11.38 1.29 5.52
CA SER A 64 -12.38 1.67 4.53
C SER A 64 -12.07 2.98 3.82
N GLU A 65 -10.98 3.64 4.20
CA GLU A 65 -10.53 4.91 3.65
C GLU A 65 -9.06 4.79 3.26
N GLN A 66 -8.59 5.64 2.34
CA GLN A 66 -7.29 5.48 1.71
C GLN A 66 -6.30 6.52 2.20
N ASP A 67 -5.23 6.08 2.85
CA ASP A 67 -4.12 6.94 3.23
C ASP A 67 -3.29 7.38 2.02
N THR A 68 -2.43 8.38 2.20
CA THR A 68 -1.47 8.82 1.18
C THR A 68 -0.06 8.84 1.74
N ILE A 69 0.87 8.24 1.00
CA ILE A 69 2.30 8.35 1.23
C ILE A 69 2.87 9.27 0.17
N GLU A 70 3.41 10.40 0.63
CA GLU A 70 4.06 11.42 -0.21
C GLU A 70 5.57 11.43 0.02
N PHE A 71 6.32 12.02 -0.89
CA PHE A 71 7.77 12.13 -0.88
C PHE A 71 8.19 13.60 -0.90
N ASP A 72 8.95 14.01 0.10
CA ASP A 72 9.61 15.32 0.20
C ASP A 72 11.06 15.11 0.65
N ILE A 73 11.79 14.28 -0.12
CA ILE A 73 13.19 13.98 0.16
C ILE A 73 14.03 15.19 -0.28
N SER A 74 14.83 15.74 0.63
CA SER A 74 15.72 16.88 0.39
C SER A 74 16.94 16.49 -0.46
N ALA A 75 16.70 16.06 -1.69
CA ALA A 75 17.72 15.70 -2.68
C ALA A 75 17.30 16.23 -4.07
N THR A 76 18.30 16.53 -4.90
CA THR A 76 18.06 16.96 -6.29
C THR A 76 18.10 15.75 -7.22
N GLY A 77 17.15 15.66 -8.14
CA GLY A 77 17.11 14.60 -9.15
C GLY A 77 16.64 13.27 -8.58
N ASN A 78 17.20 12.18 -9.10
CA ASN A 78 16.73 10.84 -8.77
C ASN A 78 17.22 10.43 -7.37
N VAL A 79 16.31 9.85 -6.60
CA VAL A 79 16.58 9.26 -5.29
C VAL A 79 16.37 7.76 -5.36
N GLU A 80 17.17 7.01 -4.61
CA GLU A 80 17.05 5.56 -4.49
C GLU A 80 16.86 5.21 -3.02
N ILE A 81 15.80 4.46 -2.73
CA ILE A 81 15.46 3.92 -1.42
C ILE A 81 15.74 2.42 -1.47
N ARG A 82 16.54 1.92 -0.52
CA ARG A 82 16.86 0.51 -0.36
C ARG A 82 16.35 0.02 1.00
N PRO A 83 15.14 -0.55 1.08
CA PRO A 83 14.60 -1.07 2.33
C PRO A 83 15.50 -2.15 2.93
N SER A 84 15.54 -2.24 4.26
CA SER A 84 16.26 -3.33 4.96
C SER A 84 15.39 -4.54 5.29
N ALA A 85 14.09 -4.46 4.99
CA ALA A 85 13.10 -5.51 5.20
C ALA A 85 11.99 -5.39 4.14
N GLN A 86 11.21 -6.46 3.98
CA GLN A 86 10.06 -6.49 3.07
C GLN A 86 9.09 -5.32 3.38
N LEU A 87 8.59 -4.68 2.32
CA LEU A 87 7.53 -3.67 2.44
C LEU A 87 6.17 -4.36 2.27
N THR A 88 5.39 -4.44 3.35
CA THR A 88 4.04 -4.99 3.33
C THR A 88 3.01 -3.88 3.43
N ILE A 89 2.06 -3.83 2.50
CA ILE A 89 0.93 -2.88 2.47
C ILE A 89 -0.32 -3.65 2.88
N SER A 90 -0.79 -3.43 4.11
CA SER A 90 -1.93 -4.16 4.69
C SER A 90 -3.19 -3.30 4.86
N GLU A 91 -3.10 -2.00 4.63
CA GLU A 91 -4.24 -1.07 4.62
C GLU A 91 -4.32 -0.29 3.29
N PRO A 92 -5.50 0.25 2.91
CA PRO A 92 -5.65 1.03 1.69
C PRO A 92 -4.74 2.26 1.66
N VAL A 93 -3.94 2.40 0.61
CA VAL A 93 -2.96 3.49 0.51
C VAL A 93 -2.66 3.88 -0.94
N ILE A 94 -2.42 5.18 -1.16
CA ILE A 94 -1.75 5.70 -2.35
C ILE A 94 -0.28 5.91 -2.00
N ILE A 95 0.64 5.31 -2.72
CA ILE A 95 2.06 5.65 -2.68
C ILE A 95 2.37 6.48 -3.91
N ASP A 96 2.52 7.80 -3.71
CA ASP A 96 2.57 8.78 -4.79
C ASP A 96 3.98 9.34 -5.01
N GLY A 97 4.76 8.67 -5.85
CA GLY A 97 6.11 9.11 -6.24
C GLY A 97 6.15 10.44 -7.00
N TYR A 98 5.01 10.93 -7.53
CA TYR A 98 4.96 12.23 -8.22
C TYR A 98 4.98 13.42 -7.27
N THR A 99 4.81 13.20 -5.97
CA THR A 99 4.92 14.24 -4.95
C THR A 99 6.37 14.68 -4.69
N GLN A 100 7.35 13.83 -5.04
CA GLN A 100 8.76 14.19 -4.98
C GLN A 100 9.05 15.37 -5.91
N SER A 101 9.83 16.34 -5.42
CA SER A 101 10.24 17.51 -6.22
C SER A 101 10.85 17.11 -7.57
N ASP A 102 10.50 17.84 -8.62
CA ASP A 102 10.88 17.61 -10.02
C ASP A 102 10.38 16.28 -10.64
N ALA A 103 9.43 15.59 -10.00
CA ALA A 103 8.68 14.51 -10.63
C ALA A 103 7.45 15.06 -11.37
N THR A 104 7.06 14.40 -12.46
CA THR A 104 5.86 14.78 -13.23
C THR A 104 5.13 13.54 -13.72
N ALA A 105 3.81 13.53 -13.57
CA ALA A 105 2.97 12.52 -14.19
C ALA A 105 3.00 12.64 -15.73
N ASN A 106 2.74 11.53 -16.40
CA ASN A 106 2.54 11.53 -17.85
C ASN A 106 1.41 12.49 -18.22
N SER A 107 1.66 13.38 -19.18
CA SER A 107 0.65 14.28 -19.74
C SER A 107 0.16 13.84 -21.11
N GLN A 108 0.73 12.78 -21.67
CA GLN A 108 0.47 12.31 -23.02
C GLN A 108 -0.64 11.26 -23.08
N ASP A 109 -1.55 11.41 -24.04
CA ASP A 109 -2.53 10.38 -24.39
C ASP A 109 -1.89 9.26 -25.22
N TRP A 110 -2.36 8.03 -25.04
CA TRP A 110 -1.98 6.92 -25.93
C TRP A 110 -2.27 7.26 -27.41
N PRO A 111 -1.35 6.99 -28.36
CA PRO A 111 -0.11 6.21 -28.25
C PRO A 111 1.17 7.05 -28.11
N GLN A 112 1.07 8.31 -27.68
CA GLN A 112 2.25 9.16 -27.50
C GLN A 112 3.17 8.58 -26.42
N PRO A 113 4.50 8.73 -26.56
CA PRO A 113 5.44 8.23 -25.57
C PRO A 113 5.24 8.92 -24.23
N PHE A 114 5.55 8.21 -23.15
CA PHE A 114 5.54 8.75 -21.79
C PHE A 114 6.48 9.97 -21.70
N ASP A 115 5.98 11.09 -21.18
CA ASP A 115 6.75 12.33 -20.99
C ASP A 115 6.94 12.72 -19.52
N GLY A 116 6.46 11.88 -18.59
CA GLY A 116 6.63 12.09 -17.17
C GLY A 116 8.09 11.97 -16.72
N ILE A 117 8.34 12.40 -15.49
CA ILE A 117 9.63 12.29 -14.82
C ILE A 117 9.41 11.53 -13.53
N LEU A 118 10.04 10.37 -13.40
CA LEU A 118 10.04 9.59 -12.16
C LEU A 118 11.32 9.89 -11.38
N ARG A 119 11.18 10.20 -10.09
CA ARG A 119 12.31 10.52 -9.21
C ARG A 119 12.58 9.48 -8.14
N VAL A 120 11.53 8.80 -7.69
CA VAL A 120 11.61 7.85 -6.58
C VAL A 120 11.90 6.46 -7.11
N GLY A 121 13.11 5.97 -6.83
CA GLY A 121 13.50 4.59 -7.06
C GLY A 121 13.40 3.77 -5.79
N VAL A 122 12.80 2.58 -5.88
CA VAL A 122 12.73 1.58 -4.82
C VAL A 122 13.51 0.36 -5.30
N ASN A 123 14.68 0.16 -4.71
CA ASN A 123 15.59 -0.93 -5.03
C ASN A 123 15.40 -2.05 -3.99
N LEU A 124 14.93 -3.20 -4.45
CA LEU A 124 14.51 -4.34 -3.66
C LEU A 124 15.55 -5.47 -3.61
N SER A 125 16.78 -5.26 -4.07
CA SER A 125 17.81 -6.32 -4.18
C SER A 125 18.11 -7.09 -2.90
N ASP A 126 17.89 -6.47 -1.75
CA ASP A 126 18.25 -7.02 -0.45
C ASP A 126 17.02 -7.53 0.33
N VAL A 127 15.82 -7.50 -0.27
CA VAL A 127 14.55 -7.77 0.40
C VAL A 127 13.58 -8.56 -0.48
N ASP A 128 12.60 -9.19 0.16
CA ASP A 128 11.47 -9.74 -0.56
C ASP A 128 10.65 -8.64 -1.25
N PRO A 129 9.88 -8.99 -2.30
CA PRO A 129 8.98 -8.07 -2.99
C PRO A 129 8.06 -7.24 -2.11
N ILE A 130 7.62 -6.11 -2.65
CA ILE A 130 6.51 -5.35 -2.07
C ILE A 130 5.27 -6.27 -2.05
N SER A 131 4.79 -6.61 -0.85
CA SER A 131 3.59 -7.41 -0.63
C SER A 131 2.39 -6.48 -0.51
N VAL A 132 1.42 -6.62 -1.40
CA VAL A 132 0.16 -5.87 -1.36
C VAL A 132 -0.95 -6.81 -0.90
N GLU A 133 -1.40 -6.60 0.34
CA GLU A 133 -2.34 -7.47 1.07
C GLU A 133 -3.66 -6.75 1.38
N SER A 134 -3.82 -5.52 0.89
CA SER A 134 -5.03 -4.71 1.05
C SER A 134 -5.70 -4.36 -0.27
N ASN A 135 -7.00 -4.11 -0.18
CA ASN A 135 -7.75 -3.54 -1.29
C ASN A 135 -7.41 -2.06 -1.46
N ASP A 136 -7.82 -1.47 -2.58
CA ASP A 136 -7.76 -0.03 -2.80
C ASP A 136 -6.33 0.53 -2.65
N VAL A 137 -5.35 -0.15 -3.24
CA VAL A 137 -3.94 0.28 -3.25
C VAL A 137 -3.58 0.91 -4.58
N THR A 138 -2.89 2.05 -4.55
CA THR A 138 -2.33 2.70 -5.73
C THR A 138 -0.84 2.89 -5.56
N LEU A 139 -0.05 2.35 -6.48
CA LEU A 139 1.38 2.65 -6.62
C LEU A 139 1.53 3.50 -7.87
N GLN A 140 2.11 4.70 -7.75
CA GLN A 140 2.27 5.58 -8.91
C GLN A 140 3.56 6.39 -8.90
N GLY A 141 4.11 6.64 -10.08
CA GLY A 141 5.30 7.47 -10.26
C GLY A 141 6.58 6.90 -9.64
N LEU A 142 6.64 5.58 -9.45
CA LEU A 142 7.77 4.87 -8.85
C LEU A 142 8.59 4.12 -9.90
N VAL A 143 9.89 4.05 -9.69
CA VAL A 143 10.79 3.10 -10.37
C VAL A 143 11.05 1.97 -9.39
N ILE A 144 10.62 0.75 -9.69
CA ILE A 144 10.71 -0.40 -8.78
C ILE A 144 11.52 -1.49 -9.44
N TYR A 145 12.63 -1.89 -8.82
CA TYR A 145 13.56 -2.84 -9.41
C TYR A 145 14.32 -3.61 -8.35
N ASP A 146 14.96 -4.69 -8.78
CA ASP A 146 16.10 -5.29 -8.09
C ASP A 146 17.29 -5.38 -9.04
N ASP A 147 18.50 -5.25 -8.47
CA ASP A 147 19.81 -5.39 -9.10
C ASP A 147 20.58 -6.62 -8.59
N GLU A 148 19.95 -7.48 -7.77
CA GLU A 148 20.56 -8.73 -7.29
C GLU A 148 21.10 -9.48 -8.50
N GLY A 149 22.39 -9.89 -8.43
CA GLY A 149 23.12 -10.50 -9.53
C GLY A 149 22.40 -11.71 -10.15
N ASP A 150 22.96 -12.26 -11.22
CA ASP A 150 22.45 -13.43 -11.97
C ASP A 150 22.28 -14.73 -11.13
N ASP A 151 22.28 -14.67 -9.79
CA ASP A 151 21.85 -15.79 -8.97
C ASP A 151 20.35 -16.02 -9.22
N VAL A 152 20.10 -16.97 -10.12
CA VAL A 152 18.80 -17.57 -10.44
C VAL A 152 18.35 -18.38 -9.22
N SER A 153 18.16 -17.73 -8.08
CA SER A 153 17.30 -18.26 -7.04
C SER A 153 15.88 -18.13 -7.58
N THR A 154 15.34 -19.22 -8.13
CA THR A 154 13.99 -19.32 -8.73
C THR A 154 12.84 -19.12 -7.75
N THR A 155 13.12 -18.48 -6.62
CA THR A 155 12.25 -18.38 -5.44
C THR A 155 11.87 -16.94 -5.11
N ALA A 156 12.56 -15.94 -5.66
CA ALA A 156 12.19 -14.54 -5.44
C ALA A 156 10.95 -14.19 -6.29
N PRO A 157 9.81 -13.86 -5.67
CA PRO A 157 8.65 -13.37 -6.41
C PRO A 157 9.01 -12.02 -7.09
N GLY A 158 8.22 -11.56 -8.06
CA GLY A 158 8.49 -10.29 -8.77
C GLY A 158 8.52 -9.07 -7.86
N ASN A 159 8.99 -7.90 -8.30
CA ASN A 159 9.10 -6.69 -7.48
C ASN A 159 7.84 -6.31 -6.68
N VAL A 160 6.67 -6.57 -7.25
CA VAL A 160 5.38 -6.37 -6.57
C VAL A 160 4.55 -7.66 -6.65
N VAL A 161 4.02 -8.08 -5.50
CA VAL A 161 3.11 -9.23 -5.38
C VAL A 161 1.80 -8.76 -4.77
N ALA A 162 0.69 -9.10 -5.42
CA ALA A 162 -0.65 -8.94 -4.88
C ALA A 162 -1.36 -10.28 -4.89
N ASP A 163 -2.01 -10.63 -3.79
CA ASP A 163 -2.75 -11.90 -3.64
C ASP A 163 -4.11 -11.66 -2.98
N GLY A 164 -5.19 -12.01 -3.67
CA GLY A 164 -6.55 -11.96 -3.12
C GLY A 164 -7.11 -10.55 -2.85
N ILE A 165 -6.58 -9.51 -3.50
CA ILE A 165 -7.02 -8.12 -3.30
C ILE A 165 -7.93 -7.60 -4.42
N ASP A 166 -8.64 -6.52 -4.16
CA ASP A 166 -9.43 -5.77 -5.13
C ASP A 166 -8.88 -4.36 -5.34
N ASN A 167 -9.03 -3.85 -6.56
CA ASN A 167 -8.83 -2.45 -6.90
C ASN A 167 -7.37 -1.94 -6.72
N LEU A 168 -6.42 -2.74 -7.21
CA LEU A 168 -5.01 -2.36 -7.35
C LEU A 168 -4.79 -1.46 -8.58
N ARG A 169 -4.06 -0.35 -8.40
CA ARG A 169 -3.68 0.57 -9.47
C ARG A 169 -2.17 0.73 -9.54
N LEU A 170 -1.59 0.56 -10.72
CA LEU A 170 -0.16 0.69 -10.97
C LEU A 170 0.07 1.76 -12.06
N TYR A 171 0.12 3.04 -11.70
CA TYR A 171 0.12 4.13 -12.67
C TYR A 171 1.49 4.75 -12.94
N GLY A 172 1.90 4.71 -14.21
CA GLY A 172 3.12 5.39 -14.67
C GLY A 172 4.36 5.00 -13.86
N ASN A 173 4.43 3.73 -13.47
CA ASN A 173 5.61 3.16 -12.82
C ASN A 173 6.54 2.56 -13.87
N TYR A 174 7.83 2.54 -13.55
CA TYR A 174 8.81 1.74 -14.24
C TYR A 174 9.18 0.53 -13.41
N PHE A 175 9.24 -0.64 -14.05
CA PHE A 175 9.67 -1.87 -13.40
C PHE A 175 10.94 -2.40 -14.07
N ASP A 176 11.87 -2.95 -13.28
CA ASP A 176 13.10 -3.62 -13.74
C ASP A 176 14.02 -2.75 -14.62
N THR A 177 13.84 -1.43 -14.56
CA THR A 177 14.66 -0.45 -15.27
C THR A 177 15.23 0.56 -14.29
N LEU A 178 16.30 1.23 -14.70
CA LEU A 178 16.78 2.44 -14.03
C LEU A 178 15.77 3.59 -14.26
N HIS A 179 15.92 4.72 -13.57
CA HIS A 179 15.02 5.88 -13.70
C HIS A 179 14.83 6.44 -15.12
N ASN A 180 15.71 6.08 -16.06
CA ASN A 180 15.56 6.48 -17.46
C ASN A 180 14.55 5.63 -18.23
N GLY A 181 14.02 4.53 -17.66
CA GLY A 181 13.07 3.62 -18.30
C GLY A 181 13.62 2.85 -19.51
N LEU A 182 14.92 3.00 -19.82
CA LEU A 182 15.55 2.48 -21.03
C LEU A 182 16.62 1.43 -20.72
N SER A 183 17.34 1.63 -19.62
CA SER A 183 18.40 0.73 -19.17
C SER A 183 17.80 -0.25 -18.17
N ASN A 184 17.95 -1.54 -18.42
CA ASN A 184 17.53 -2.54 -17.46
C ASN A 184 18.37 -2.41 -16.18
N ALA A 185 17.73 -2.54 -15.02
CA ALA A 185 18.42 -2.63 -13.73
C ALA A 185 19.08 -4.02 -13.54
N LYS A 186 18.62 -5.04 -14.30
CA LYS A 186 19.10 -6.43 -14.25
C LYS A 186 19.20 -7.10 -15.62
N SER A 187 20.01 -8.16 -15.72
CA SER A 187 20.01 -9.08 -16.87
C SER A 187 18.67 -9.84 -16.93
N ILE A 188 17.89 -9.60 -17.99
CA ILE A 188 16.47 -9.97 -18.20
C ILE A 188 16.17 -11.49 -18.28
N THR A 189 16.77 -12.32 -17.44
CA THR A 189 16.42 -13.74 -17.34
C THR A 189 15.09 -13.93 -16.60
N SER A 190 13.99 -13.89 -17.34
CA SER A 190 12.67 -14.48 -17.03
C SER A 190 12.11 -14.30 -15.59
N ARG A 191 12.31 -13.16 -14.94
CA ARG A 191 11.57 -12.80 -13.72
C ARG A 191 10.30 -12.02 -14.10
N LYS A 192 9.21 -12.27 -13.37
CA LYS A 192 7.98 -11.46 -13.51
C LYS A 192 8.21 -10.18 -12.71
N SER A 193 7.92 -9.01 -13.26
CA SER A 193 8.03 -7.74 -12.50
C SER A 193 6.92 -7.57 -11.47
N VAL A 194 5.72 -8.02 -11.84
CA VAL A 194 4.51 -7.93 -11.04
C VAL A 194 3.83 -9.30 -11.06
N ILE A 195 3.42 -9.79 -9.90
CA ILE A 195 2.67 -11.04 -9.74
C ILE A 195 1.33 -10.71 -9.13
N LEU A 196 0.26 -11.06 -9.84
CA LEU A 196 -1.12 -10.87 -9.40
C LEU A 196 -1.78 -12.24 -9.31
N THR A 197 -2.20 -12.61 -8.11
CA THR A 197 -2.92 -13.86 -7.82
C THR A 197 -4.28 -13.48 -7.24
N ASP A 198 -5.36 -14.09 -7.76
CA ASP A 198 -6.73 -13.86 -7.29
C ASP A 198 -7.11 -12.37 -7.09
N THR A 199 -6.51 -11.49 -7.90
CA THR A 199 -6.65 -10.03 -7.80
C THR A 199 -7.70 -9.52 -8.79
N THR A 200 -8.61 -8.66 -8.34
CA THR A 200 -9.68 -8.07 -9.17
C THR A 200 -9.55 -6.55 -9.34
N ASN A 201 -10.23 -6.00 -10.34
CA ASN A 201 -10.24 -4.55 -10.67
C ASN A 201 -8.86 -3.90 -10.80
N VAL A 202 -7.91 -4.61 -11.41
CA VAL A 202 -6.55 -4.13 -11.61
C VAL A 202 -6.52 -3.11 -12.75
N THR A 203 -5.87 -1.97 -12.53
CA THR A 203 -5.52 -1.01 -13.60
C THR A 203 -4.01 -0.83 -13.67
N ILE A 204 -3.45 -0.91 -14.88
CA ILE A 204 -2.02 -0.75 -15.21
C ILE A 204 -1.90 0.30 -16.30
#